data_AF-A0A9E3MBN9-F1
#
_entry.id   AF-A0A9E3MBN9-F1
#
_cell.length_a   1.000
_cell.length_b   1.000
_cell.length_c   1.000
_cell.angle_alpha   90.00
_cell.angle_beta   90.00
_cell.angle_gamma   90.00
#
_symmetry.space_group_name_H-M   'P 1'
#
loop_
_entity.id
_entity.type
_entity.pdbx_description
1 polymer ?
#
loop_
_entity_poly.entity_id
_entity_poly.type
_entity_poly.pdbx_seq_one_letter_code
_entity_poly.pdbx_strand_id
1 'polypeptide(L)'
;MMTSLLTACHTIELIGSHIARHVESGLTIDLTSRRNRSTTKGPISPLCRKMLEEGHSPADRVHIIRKSLDHDGHIPVFKRERSLKAWADADCVESETKSVRFVKYCPFPDTVKANYARGATRGRVAASKGESPSVVSPC
;
A
#
# COMPACT_ATOMS: atom_id res chain seq x y z
N MET A 1 -39.08 8.97 -6.69
CA MET A 1 -38.73 8.10 -7.85
C MET A 1 -37.42 7.41 -7.50
N MET A 2 -37.43 6.09 -7.31
CA MET A 2 -36.20 5.34 -7.05
C MET A 2 -35.48 5.14 -8.37
N THR A 3 -34.40 5.90 -8.60
CA THR A 3 -33.47 5.59 -9.68
C THR A 3 -32.86 4.24 -9.37
N SER A 4 -33.23 3.23 -10.16
CA SER A 4 -32.50 1.97 -10.20
C SER A 4 -31.07 2.31 -10.63
N LEU A 5 -30.15 2.39 -9.68
CA LEU A 5 -28.73 2.61 -9.93
C LEU A 5 -28.20 1.35 -10.61
N LEU A 6 -28.30 1.30 -11.94
CA LEU A 6 -27.51 0.36 -12.74
C LEU A 6 -26.06 0.59 -12.33
N THR A 7 -25.50 -0.37 -11.62
CA THR A 7 -24.09 -0.32 -11.21
C THR A 7 -23.28 -0.43 -12.49
N ALA A 8 -22.57 0.64 -12.87
CA ALA A 8 -21.74 0.61 -14.06
C ALA A 8 -20.58 -0.36 -13.84
N CYS A 9 -20.12 -1.00 -14.91
CA CYS A 9 -18.92 -1.83 -14.88
C CYS A 9 -17.84 -1.15 -15.73
N HIS A 10 -16.76 -0.71 -15.08
CA HIS A 10 -15.63 -0.06 -15.70
C HIS A 10 -14.55 -1.07 -16.06
N THR A 11 -13.98 -0.95 -17.25
CA THR A 11 -12.95 -1.84 -17.75
C THR A 11 -11.58 -1.22 -17.56
N ILE A 12 -10.72 -1.89 -16.80
CA ILE A 12 -9.33 -1.47 -16.62
C ILE A 12 -8.43 -2.47 -17.33
N GLU A 13 -7.66 -1.97 -18.28
CA GLU A 13 -6.57 -2.71 -18.89
C GLU A 13 -5.30 -2.56 -18.06
N LEU A 14 -4.71 -3.70 -17.67
CA LEU A 14 -3.43 -3.80 -17.02
C LEU A 14 -2.35 -4.11 -18.07
N ILE A 15 -1.45 -3.15 -18.28
CA ILE A 15 -0.34 -3.24 -19.23
C ILE A 15 0.94 -3.49 -18.45
N GLY A 16 1.49 -4.70 -18.59
CA GLY A 16 2.58 -5.18 -17.74
C GLY A 16 2.15 -5.20 -16.26
N SER A 17 3.06 -4.85 -15.36
CA SER A 17 2.78 -4.75 -13.93
C SER A 17 2.77 -3.30 -13.41
N HIS A 18 2.90 -2.32 -14.30
CA HIS A 18 3.22 -0.92 -13.92
C HIS A 18 2.27 0.11 -14.52
N ILE A 19 1.46 -0.27 -15.49
CA ILE A 19 0.53 0.63 -16.18
C ILE A 19 -0.89 0.09 -16.02
N ALA A 20 -1.82 0.95 -15.61
CA ALA A 20 -3.24 0.67 -15.63
C ALA A 20 -3.95 1.76 -16.43
N ARG A 21 -4.87 1.36 -17.32
CA ARG A 21 -5.64 2.25 -18.18
C ARG A 21 -7.12 1.95 -18.06
N HIS A 22 -7.93 2.94 -17.75
CA HIS A 22 -9.38 2.86 -17.88
C HIS A 22 -9.73 2.96 -19.36
N VAL A 23 -10.43 1.96 -19.89
CA VAL A 23 -10.68 1.84 -21.34
C VAL A 23 -11.65 2.91 -21.82
N GLU A 24 -12.65 3.23 -21.01
CA GLU A 24 -13.76 4.08 -21.36
C GLU A 24 -13.38 5.57 -21.38
N SER A 25 -12.61 6.05 -20.40
CA SER A 25 -12.15 7.45 -20.35
C SER A 25 -10.74 7.67 -20.89
N GLY A 26 -9.95 6.60 -21.10
CA GLY A 26 -8.54 6.70 -21.45
C GLY A 26 -7.61 7.10 -20.30
N LEU A 27 -8.15 7.33 -19.10
CA LEU A 27 -7.37 7.69 -17.92
C LEU A 27 -6.32 6.62 -17.63
N THR A 28 -5.06 7.05 -17.50
CA THR A 28 -3.92 6.14 -17.36
C THR A 28 -3.07 6.51 -16.15
N ILE A 29 -2.65 5.49 -15.41
CA ILE A 29 -1.60 5.56 -14.39
C ILE A 29 -0.40 4.79 -14.89
N ASP A 30 0.73 5.46 -14.99
CA ASP A 30 2.02 4.87 -15.33
C ASP A 30 2.99 5.01 -14.14
N LEU A 31 3.44 3.86 -13.61
CA LEU A 31 4.39 3.76 -12.51
C LEU A 31 5.79 3.29 -12.95
N THR A 32 6.07 3.22 -14.25
CA THR A 32 7.36 2.76 -14.81
C THR A 32 8.54 3.60 -14.33
N SER A 33 8.37 4.90 -14.13
CA SER A 33 9.40 5.80 -13.57
C SER A 33 9.74 5.52 -12.11
N ARG A 34 8.94 4.71 -11.40
CA ARG A 34 9.11 4.37 -9.98
C ARG A 34 9.74 3.00 -9.74
N ARG A 35 10.40 2.43 -10.76
CA ARG A 35 11.01 1.09 -10.78
C ARG A 35 12.06 0.81 -9.69
N ASN A 36 12.63 1.85 -9.06
CA ASN A 36 13.72 1.74 -8.08
C ASN A 36 13.27 1.69 -6.60
N ARG A 37 12.05 1.24 -6.28
CA ARG A 37 11.63 1.01 -4.87
C ARG A 37 11.54 -0.50 -4.59
N SER A 38 12.05 -0.92 -3.43
CA SER A 38 11.98 -2.31 -2.93
C SER A 38 10.56 -2.86 -2.71
N THR A 39 9.55 -1.99 -2.82
CA THR A 39 8.13 -2.32 -2.79
C THR A 39 7.41 -1.61 -3.93
N THR A 40 6.82 -2.36 -4.86
CA THR A 40 6.03 -1.81 -5.96
C THR A 40 4.55 -1.89 -5.59
N LYS A 41 3.92 -0.73 -5.43
CA LYS A 41 2.45 -0.65 -5.36
C LYS A 41 1.90 -0.82 -6.78
N GLY A 42 0.90 -1.67 -6.96
CA GLY A 42 0.26 -1.89 -8.25
C GLY A 42 -0.46 -0.63 -8.78
N PRO A 43 -0.60 -0.49 -10.10
CA PRO A 43 -1.17 0.71 -10.74
C PRO A 43 -2.71 0.79 -10.67
N ILE A 44 -3.39 -0.32 -10.35
CA ILE A 44 -4.86 -0.41 -10.28
C ILE A 44 -5.42 0.50 -9.19
N SER A 45 -4.92 0.40 -7.96
CA SER A 45 -5.47 1.14 -6.82
C SER A 45 -5.36 2.67 -6.98
N PRO A 46 -4.21 3.22 -7.43
CA PRO A 46 -4.13 4.64 -7.76
C PRO A 46 -5.08 5.07 -8.88
N LEU A 47 -5.31 4.23 -9.90
CA LEU A 47 -6.24 4.53 -10.98
C LEU A 47 -7.68 4.61 -10.45
N CYS A 48 -8.12 3.63 -9.66
CA CYS A 48 -9.46 3.64 -9.07
C CYS A 48 -9.70 4.85 -8.16
N ARG A 49 -8.68 5.35 -7.44
CA ARG A 49 -8.79 6.59 -6.67
C ARG A 49 -9.04 7.81 -7.55
N LYS A 50 -8.28 7.94 -8.65
CA LYS A 50 -8.52 9.03 -9.61
C LYS A 50 -9.91 8.95 -10.23
N MET A 51 -10.41 7.75 -10.53
CA MET A 51 -11.77 7.59 -11.02
C MET A 51 -12.82 8.07 -9.99
N LEU A 52 -12.62 7.80 -8.69
CA LEU A 52 -13.48 8.39 -7.64
C LEU A 52 -13.40 9.92 -7.62
N GLU A 53 -12.20 10.47 -7.76
CA GLU A 53 -11.97 11.92 -7.82
C GLU A 53 -12.67 12.56 -9.04
N GLU A 54 -12.74 11.86 -10.17
CA GLU A 54 -13.46 12.26 -11.40
C GLU A 54 -14.99 12.11 -11.29
N GLY A 55 -15.49 11.55 -10.18
CA GLY A 55 -16.92 11.44 -9.90
C GLY A 55 -17.56 10.09 -10.24
N HIS A 56 -16.76 9.07 -10.55
CA HIS A 56 -17.28 7.70 -10.70
C HIS A 56 -17.85 7.18 -9.36
N SER A 57 -18.90 6.37 -9.43
CA SER A 57 -19.57 5.90 -8.23
C SER A 57 -18.73 4.85 -7.50
N PRO A 58 -18.60 4.92 -6.16
CA PRO A 58 -17.87 3.92 -5.38
C PRO A 58 -18.49 2.53 -5.44
N ALA A 59 -19.78 2.44 -5.79
CA ALA A 59 -20.50 1.17 -5.95
C ALA A 59 -20.23 0.50 -7.30
N ASP A 60 -19.72 1.25 -8.30
CA ASP A 60 -19.44 0.74 -9.64
C ASP A 60 -18.48 -0.44 -9.58
N ARG A 61 -18.65 -1.38 -10.49
CA ARG A 61 -17.78 -2.56 -10.60
C ARG A 61 -16.57 -2.26 -11.47
N VAL A 62 -15.49 -2.96 -11.19
CA VAL A 62 -14.26 -2.89 -11.97
C VAL A 62 -13.94 -4.28 -12.51
N HIS A 63 -13.88 -4.38 -13.83
CA HIS A 63 -13.43 -5.54 -14.57
C HIS A 63 -12.01 -5.29 -15.06
N ILE A 64 -11.07 -6.18 -14.70
CA ILE A 64 -9.64 -5.98 -15.00
C ILE A 64 -9.19 -7.00 -16.01
N ILE A 65 -8.63 -6.51 -17.11
CA ILE A 65 -8.17 -7.31 -18.24
C ILE A 65 -6.69 -7.08 -18.51
N ARG A 66 -6.06 -8.01 -19.22
CA ARG A 66 -4.72 -7.86 -19.81
C ARG A 66 -4.72 -8.44 -21.21
N LYS A 67 -3.87 -7.93 -22.08
CA LYS A 67 -3.66 -8.54 -23.40
C LYS A 67 -3.13 -9.97 -23.24
N SER A 68 -3.69 -10.89 -24.01
CA SER A 68 -3.17 -12.25 -24.08
C SER A 68 -1.84 -12.28 -24.85
N LEU A 69 -0.94 -13.18 -24.45
CA LEU A 69 0.31 -13.41 -25.17
C LEU A 69 0.15 -14.49 -26.25
N ASP A 70 -0.78 -15.42 -26.05
CA ASP A 70 -0.92 -16.63 -26.87
C ASP A 70 -2.00 -16.52 -27.94
N HIS A 71 -2.84 -15.49 -27.88
CA HIS A 71 -3.92 -15.27 -28.83
C HIS A 71 -4.28 -13.79 -28.96
N ASP A 72 -4.93 -13.44 -30.06
CA ASP A 72 -5.54 -12.12 -30.21
C ASP A 72 -6.74 -11.99 -29.27
N GLY A 73 -6.63 -11.07 -28.30
CA GLY A 73 -7.68 -10.80 -27.35
C GLY A 73 -7.18 -10.39 -25.96
N HIS A 74 -8.12 -10.32 -25.03
CA HIS A 74 -7.87 -9.97 -23.64
C HIS A 74 -8.32 -11.11 -22.71
N ILE A 75 -7.56 -11.32 -21.64
CA ILE A 75 -7.91 -12.26 -20.58
C ILE A 75 -8.20 -11.50 -19.27
N PRO A 76 -9.21 -11.92 -18.50
CA PRO A 76 -9.48 -11.32 -17.20
C PRO A 76 -8.34 -11.64 -16.22
N VAL A 77 -7.85 -10.63 -15.51
CA VAL A 77 -6.81 -10.79 -14.48
C VAL A 77 -7.38 -11.41 -13.21
N PHE A 78 -8.62 -11.06 -12.86
CA PHE A 78 -9.31 -11.57 -11.69
C PHE A 78 -10.61 -12.27 -12.08
N LYS A 79 -10.91 -13.39 -11.40
CA LYS A 79 -12.14 -14.17 -11.64
C LYS A 79 -13.43 -13.43 -11.29
N ARG A 80 -13.35 -12.43 -10.40
CA ARG A 80 -14.51 -11.69 -9.90
C ARG A 80 -14.22 -10.20 -10.00
N GLU A 81 -15.23 -9.48 -10.47
CA GLU A 81 -15.29 -8.03 -10.34
C GLU A 81 -15.40 -7.63 -8.87
N ARG A 82 -14.82 -6.49 -8.54
CA ARG A 82 -14.99 -5.85 -7.23
C ARG A 82 -15.43 -4.42 -7.43
N SER A 83 -16.00 -3.84 -6.40
CA SER A 83 -16.38 -2.42 -6.46
C SER A 83 -15.15 -1.53 -6.59
N LEU A 84 -15.34 -0.38 -7.20
CA LEU A 84 -14.32 0.62 -7.43
C LEU A 84 -13.74 1.12 -6.10
N LYS A 85 -14.60 1.26 -5.07
CA LYS A 85 -14.17 1.50 -3.70
C LYS A 85 -13.26 0.40 -3.14
N ALA A 86 -13.57 -0.88 -3.35
CA ALA A 86 -12.76 -1.97 -2.82
C ALA A 86 -11.33 -1.97 -3.40
N TRP A 87 -11.16 -1.52 -4.64
CA TRP A 87 -9.84 -1.33 -5.24
C TRP A 87 -9.14 -0.06 -4.76
N ALA A 88 -9.87 1.04 -4.56
CA ALA A 88 -9.30 2.29 -4.06
C ALA A 88 -8.78 2.15 -2.61
N ASP A 89 -9.49 1.38 -1.78
CA ASP A 89 -9.23 1.19 -0.34
C ASP A 89 -8.07 0.23 -0.05
N ALA A 90 -7.51 -0.45 -1.04
CA ALA A 90 -6.43 -1.42 -0.86
C ALA A 90 -5.30 -1.19 -1.86
N ASP A 91 -4.05 -1.18 -1.39
CA ASP A 91 -2.86 -1.26 -2.24
C ASP A 91 -2.45 -2.72 -2.41
N CYS A 92 -2.25 -3.14 -3.66
CA CYS A 92 -1.53 -4.37 -3.99
C CYS A 92 -0.04 -4.09 -3.91
N VAL A 93 0.67 -4.67 -2.93
CA VAL A 93 2.10 -4.45 -2.71
C VAL A 93 2.86 -5.73 -3.03
N GLU A 94 3.80 -5.61 -3.96
CA GLU A 94 4.76 -6.66 -4.28
C GLU A 94 6.16 -6.23 -3.85
N SER A 95 6.96 -7.16 -3.36
CA SER A 95 8.37 -6.93 -3.04
C SER A 95 9.19 -8.13 -3.51
N GLU A 96 10.45 -7.93 -3.85
CA GLU A 96 11.32 -9.00 -4.38
C GLU A 96 11.41 -10.21 -3.44
N THR A 97 11.29 -10.00 -2.12
CA THR A 97 11.47 -11.04 -1.11
C THR A 97 10.17 -11.64 -0.59
N LYS A 98 9.00 -11.13 -1.00
CA LYS A 98 7.71 -11.53 -0.44
C LYS A 98 6.63 -11.55 -1.52
N SER A 99 5.79 -12.59 -1.46
CA SER A 99 4.58 -12.69 -2.28
C SER A 99 3.68 -11.47 -2.16
N VAL A 100 2.91 -11.21 -3.22
CA VAL A 100 1.93 -10.12 -3.34
C VAL A 100 0.99 -10.10 -2.14
N ARG A 101 0.78 -8.91 -1.55
CA ARG A 101 -0.14 -8.70 -0.43
C ARG A 101 -1.06 -7.52 -0.68
N PHE A 102 -2.29 -7.62 -0.20
CA PHE A 102 -3.22 -6.49 -0.15
C PHE A 102 -3.10 -5.78 1.19
N VAL A 103 -2.77 -4.49 1.16
CA VAL A 103 -2.62 -3.63 2.34
C VAL A 103 -3.69 -2.56 2.28
N LYS A 104 -4.35 -2.26 3.40
CA LYS A 104 -5.32 -1.14 3.47
C LYS A 104 -4.62 0.16 3.08
N TYR A 105 -5.24 0.94 2.20
CA TYR A 105 -4.74 2.25 1.82
C TYR A 105 -4.88 3.21 3.01
N CYS A 106 -3.73 3.71 3.48
CA CYS A 106 -3.65 4.80 4.46
C CYS A 106 -2.89 5.96 3.80
N PRO A 107 -3.53 7.10 3.51
CA PRO A 107 -2.91 8.23 2.83
C PRO A 107 -1.78 8.88 3.63
N PHE A 108 -1.80 8.75 4.96
CA PHE A 108 -0.75 9.19 5.86
C PHE A 108 -0.21 8.00 6.65
N PRO A 109 1.12 7.86 6.83
CA PRO A 109 1.63 6.89 7.78
C PRO A 109 1.15 7.29 9.18
N ASP A 110 0.50 6.37 9.88
CA ASP A 110 0.41 6.43 11.35
C ASP A 110 1.84 6.71 11.83
N THR A 111 1.99 7.79 12.59
CA THR A 111 3.25 8.41 12.99
C THR A 111 4.37 7.37 13.08
N VAL A 112 5.35 7.44 12.16
CA VAL A 112 6.56 6.63 12.27
C VAL A 112 7.20 7.07 13.58
N LYS A 113 6.97 6.30 14.67
CA LYS A 113 7.76 6.44 15.89
C LYS A 113 9.18 6.12 15.47
N ALA A 114 9.95 7.18 15.23
CA ALA A 114 11.37 7.06 14.99
C ALA A 114 11.95 6.42 16.25
N ASN A 115 12.22 5.12 16.19
CA ASN A 115 13.11 4.46 17.14
C ASN A 115 14.52 4.96 16.85
N TYR A 116 14.78 6.22 17.20
CA TYR A 116 16.13 6.65 17.56
C TYR A 116 16.46 5.95 18.88
N ALA A 117 16.83 4.67 18.78
CA ALA A 117 17.59 4.02 19.82
C ALA A 117 18.92 4.75 19.88
N ARG A 118 18.97 5.73 20.79
CA ARG A 118 20.15 6.46 21.24
C ARG A 118 21.27 5.46 21.55
N GLY A 119 22.23 5.35 20.65
CA GLY A 119 23.59 4.97 20.99
C GLY A 119 24.25 6.13 21.73
N ALA A 120 23.85 6.38 22.97
CA ALA A 120 24.55 7.29 23.87
C ALA A 120 24.29 6.87 25.32
N THR A 121 25.37 6.37 25.93
CA THR A 121 25.70 6.40 27.36
C THR A 121 24.73 5.77 28.36
N ARG A 122 25.17 4.67 28.97
CA ARG A 122 25.21 4.59 30.44
C ARG A 122 26.22 3.56 30.93
N GLY A 123 27.09 4.06 31.80
CA GLY A 123 28.19 3.35 32.43
C GLY A 123 27.73 2.14 33.22
N ARG A 124 28.58 1.13 33.18
CA ARG A 124 28.52 -0.07 34.00
C ARG A 124 29.17 0.28 35.34
N VAL A 125 28.38 0.59 36.36
CA VAL A 125 28.81 0.53 37.75
C VAL A 125 27.94 -0.50 38.44
N ALA A 126 28.53 -1.65 38.74
CA ALA A 126 28.08 -2.55 39.77
C ALA A 126 29.21 -3.53 40.11
N ALA A 127 29.82 -3.36 41.29
CA ALA A 127 30.26 -4.49 42.11
C ALA A 127 30.44 -3.99 43.56
N SER A 128 29.75 -4.67 44.45
CA SER A 128 29.51 -4.44 45.87
C SER A 128 30.56 -5.09 46.78
N LYS A 129 30.62 -4.60 48.04
CA LYS A 129 31.03 -5.19 49.35
C LYS A 129 31.68 -4.06 50.17
N GLY A 130 31.35 -3.74 51.42
CA GLY A 130 30.96 -4.52 52.60
C GLY A 130 31.88 -4.06 53.75
N GLU A 131 31.36 -3.97 55.00
CA GLU A 131 32.10 -3.66 56.25
C GLU A 131 32.55 -2.19 56.44
N SER A 132 32.52 -1.51 57.61
CA SER A 132 31.87 -1.53 58.93
C SER A 132 32.35 -0.21 59.63
N PRO A 133 31.75 0.26 60.74
CA PRO A 133 31.79 1.68 61.14
C PRO A 133 32.87 2.03 62.18
N SER A 134 32.91 3.33 62.52
CA SER A 134 33.52 3.98 63.69
C SER A 134 35.03 4.27 63.64
N VAL A 135 35.39 5.55 63.78
CA VAL A 135 36.23 6.06 64.88
C VAL A 135 35.90 7.54 65.08
N VAL A 136 35.57 7.86 66.33
CA VAL A 136 35.33 9.21 66.88
C VAL A 136 36.69 9.77 67.33
N SER A 137 36.74 11.09 67.56
CA SER A 137 37.51 11.77 68.62
C SER A 137 38.71 12.63 68.16
N PRO A 138 39.23 13.56 68.99
CA PRO A 138 38.74 14.96 69.03
C PRO A 138 39.90 15.99 69.03
N CYS A 139 39.54 17.28 68.89
CA CYS A 139 40.08 18.47 69.58
C CYS A 139 39.67 19.73 68.81
#